data_AF-A0A378RK05-F1
#
_entry.id   AF-A0A378RK05-F1
#
_cell.length_a   1.000
_cell.length_b   1.000
_cell.length_c   1.000
_cell.angle_alpha   90.00
_cell.angle_beta   90.00
_cell.angle_gamma   90.00
#
_symmetry.space_group_name_H-M   'P 1'
#
loop_
_entity.id
_entity.type
_entity.pdbx_description
1 polymer ?
#
loop_
_entity_poly.entity_id
_entity_poly.type
_entity_poly.pdbx_seq_one_letter_code
_entity_poly.pdbx_strand_id
1 'polypeptide(L)'
;MKKDLFLAAALFLLGASTMVASTVVPATTIEKSVEEHNDDVERSVYRIRIYDNHTGELIQTEVGCFTGEEVVQFAEDLIAGYGGYDEAYALVALLGDC
;
A
#
# COMPACT_ATOMS: atom_id res chain seq x y z
N MET A 1 -46.15 16.56 -6.88
CA MET A 1 -45.79 16.16 -5.50
C MET A 1 -46.20 14.70 -5.37
N LYS A 2 -45.25 13.75 -5.46
CA LYS A 2 -44.50 13.11 -4.35
C LYS A 2 -45.38 12.24 -3.45
N LYS A 3 -45.14 10.91 -3.55
CA LYS A 3 -44.98 9.90 -2.47
C LYS A 3 -45.88 8.69 -2.65
N ASP A 4 -45.29 7.63 -3.19
CA ASP A 4 -45.70 6.25 -2.95
C ASP A 4 -44.43 5.47 -2.62
N LEU A 5 -44.44 4.40 -1.84
CA LEU A 5 -45.16 4.06 -0.64
C LEU A 5 -44.31 2.90 -0.08
N PHE A 6 -43.97 3.01 1.20
CA PHE A 6 -43.48 1.98 2.13
C PHE A 6 -42.94 0.61 1.66
N LEU A 7 -41.71 0.38 2.15
CA LEU A 7 -41.04 -0.86 2.58
C LEU A 7 -41.97 -1.97 3.15
N ALA A 8 -41.75 -3.22 2.74
CA ALA A 8 -41.50 -4.42 3.59
C ALA A 8 -41.92 -5.75 2.92
N ALA A 9 -40.98 -6.70 2.84
CA ALA A 9 -41.27 -8.14 2.75
C ALA A 9 -40.05 -8.87 3.34
N ALA A 10 -40.08 -9.19 4.63
CA ALA A 10 -40.53 -10.45 5.21
C ALA A 10 -39.54 -11.61 4.98
N LEU A 11 -38.79 -11.93 6.04
CA LEU A 11 -38.02 -13.16 6.21
C LEU A 11 -38.93 -14.38 6.03
N PHE A 12 -38.45 -15.39 5.30
CA PHE A 12 -38.80 -16.79 5.54
C PHE A 12 -37.52 -17.62 5.63
N LEU A 13 -37.17 -18.03 6.84
CA LEU A 13 -36.24 -19.11 7.12
C LEU A 13 -37.02 -20.43 6.97
N LEU A 14 -36.60 -21.28 6.03
CA LEU A 14 -36.92 -22.71 6.07
C LEU A 14 -35.64 -23.48 5.73
N GLY A 15 -35.12 -24.15 6.74
CA GLY A 15 -34.01 -25.08 6.60
C GLY A 15 -34.45 -26.35 5.87
N ALA A 16 -33.55 -26.85 5.04
CA ALA A 16 -33.56 -28.22 4.57
C ALA A 16 -32.11 -28.70 4.52
N SER A 17 -31.73 -29.50 5.51
CA SER A 17 -30.47 -30.24 5.53
C SER A 17 -30.56 -31.37 4.50
N THR A 18 -29.80 -31.31 3.42
CA THR A 18 -29.62 -32.45 2.50
C THR A 18 -28.15 -32.62 2.13
N MET A 19 -27.54 -33.61 2.81
CA MET A 19 -26.48 -34.53 2.40
C MET A 19 -25.44 -34.03 1.36
N VAL A 20 -24.18 -33.93 1.81
CA VAL A 20 -23.00 -33.76 0.94
C VAL A 20 -22.79 -35.06 0.15
N ALA A 21 -23.15 -35.06 -1.13
CA ALA A 21 -22.70 -36.07 -2.07
C ALA A 21 -21.24 -35.76 -2.43
N SER A 22 -20.32 -36.58 -1.92
CA SER A 22 -18.89 -36.49 -2.23
C SER A 22 -18.68 -36.92 -3.67
N THR A 23 -18.63 -35.97 -4.61
CA THR A 23 -18.17 -36.24 -5.97
C THR A 23 -16.67 -35.98 -6.01
N VAL A 24 -15.88 -37.05 -6.06
CA VAL A 24 -14.45 -36.99 -6.38
C VAL A 24 -14.31 -36.44 -7.79
N VAL A 25 -13.94 -35.16 -7.91
CA VAL A 25 -13.54 -34.56 -9.18
C VAL A 25 -12.11 -35.05 -9.47
N PRO A 26 -11.84 -35.68 -10.63
CA PRO A 26 -10.48 -36.03 -10.98
C PRO A 26 -9.64 -34.75 -11.06
N ALA A 27 -8.48 -34.76 -10.39
CA ALA A 27 -7.54 -33.66 -10.37
C ALA A 27 -7.16 -33.27 -11.80
N THR A 28 -7.74 -32.17 -12.27
CA THR A 28 -7.17 -31.41 -13.37
C THR A 28 -5.98 -30.69 -12.78
N THR A 29 -4.77 -31.19 -13.07
CA THR A 29 -3.54 -30.45 -12.80
C THR A 29 -3.61 -29.16 -13.58
N ILE A 30 -4.06 -28.09 -12.92
CA ILE A 30 -3.84 -26.73 -13.39
C ILE A 30 -2.34 -26.51 -13.16
N GLU A 31 -1.53 -26.72 -14.19
CA GLU A 31 -0.21 -26.13 -14.23
C GLU A 31 -0.43 -24.62 -14.18
N LYS A 32 -0.35 -24.06 -12.98
CA LYS A 32 -0.26 -22.63 -12.76
C LYS A 32 1.03 -22.21 -13.44
N SER A 33 0.94 -21.76 -14.69
CA SER A 33 1.96 -20.95 -15.32
C SER A 33 2.08 -19.70 -14.44
N VAL A 34 2.99 -19.76 -13.47
CA VAL A 34 3.49 -18.58 -12.79
C VAL A 34 4.28 -17.87 -13.87
N GLU A 35 3.65 -16.94 -14.56
CA GLU A 35 4.40 -15.87 -15.21
C GLU A 35 5.18 -15.21 -14.07
N GLU A 36 6.51 -15.42 -14.06
CA GLU A 36 7.42 -14.53 -13.35
C GLU A 36 7.24 -13.16 -14.01
N HIS A 37 6.29 -12.37 -13.48
CA HIS A 37 6.31 -10.94 -13.64
C HIS A 37 7.57 -10.49 -12.92
N ASN A 38 8.68 -10.41 -13.66
CA ASN A 38 9.80 -9.57 -13.27
C ASN A 38 9.29 -8.14 -13.40
N ASP A 39 8.53 -7.70 -12.40
CA ASP A 39 8.21 -6.30 -12.17
C ASP A 39 9.54 -5.61 -11.93
N ASP A 40 10.12 -5.03 -12.99
CA ASP A 40 11.22 -4.09 -12.86
C ASP A 40 10.77 -3.04 -11.84
N VAL A 41 11.38 -3.05 -10.66
CA VAL A 41 10.96 -2.15 -9.58
C VAL A 41 11.24 -0.72 -10.04
N GLU A 42 10.16 0.02 -10.32
CA GLU A 42 10.23 1.37 -10.87
C GLU A 42 11.00 2.28 -9.90
N ARG A 43 12.11 2.83 -10.41
CA ARG A 43 12.93 3.80 -9.70
C ARG A 43 12.60 5.19 -10.22
N SER A 44 12.64 6.16 -9.33
CA SER A 44 12.36 7.56 -9.65
C SER A 44 13.33 8.48 -8.91
N VAL A 45 13.51 9.68 -9.43
CA VAL A 45 14.27 10.74 -8.76
C VAL A 45 13.41 11.31 -7.64
N TYR A 46 13.92 11.24 -6.42
CA TYR A 46 13.32 11.89 -5.25
C TYR A 46 14.23 12.99 -4.71
N ARG A 47 13.62 14.03 -4.16
CA ARG A 47 14.28 15.01 -3.29
C ARG A 47 13.81 14.81 -1.87
N ILE A 48 14.76 14.68 -0.96
CA ILE A 48 14.54 14.59 0.48
C ILE A 48 15.08 15.87 1.11
N ARG A 49 14.28 16.54 1.92
CA ARG A 49 14.71 17.70 2.71
C ARG A 49 14.49 17.39 4.18
N ILE A 50 15.55 17.47 4.97
CA ILE A 50 15.50 17.27 6.42
C ILE A 50 15.48 18.62 7.11
N TYR A 51 14.55 18.79 8.04
CA TYR A 51 14.39 20.00 8.83
C TYR A 51 14.53 19.69 10.31
N ASP A 52 15.04 20.67 11.05
CA ASP A 52 15.04 20.68 12.51
C ASP A 52 13.60 20.86 13.00
N ASN A 53 13.14 19.98 13.88
CA ASN A 53 11.76 19.92 14.33
C ASN A 53 11.40 21.06 15.31
N HIS A 54 12.39 21.67 15.96
CA HIS A 54 12.19 22.71 16.96
C HIS A 54 12.19 24.12 16.34
N THR A 55 13.03 24.33 15.34
CA THR A 55 13.27 25.63 14.71
C THR A 55 12.62 25.74 13.32
N GLY A 56 12.36 24.60 12.67
CA GLY A 56 11.90 24.55 11.28
C GLY A 56 12.99 24.89 10.27
N GLU A 57 14.26 24.99 10.69
CA GLU A 57 15.38 25.28 9.80
C GLU A 57 15.74 24.07 8.94
N LEU A 58 16.13 24.33 7.69
CA LEU A 58 16.58 23.27 6.78
C LEU A 58 17.99 22.83 7.19
N ILE A 59 18.13 21.53 7.51
CA ILE A 59 19.41 20.92 7.87
C ILE A 59 20.14 20.46 6.61
N GLN A 60 19.47 19.66 5.77
CA GLN A 60 20.08 19.03 4.60
C GLN A 60 19.07 18.85 3.46
N THR A 61 19.56 18.82 2.22
CA THR A 61 18.82 18.38 1.04
C THR A 61 19.60 17.27 0.34
N GLU A 62 18.94 16.16 0.07
CA GLU A 62 19.44 15.04 -0.73
C GLU A 62 18.58 14.84 -1.98
N VAL A 63 19.21 14.43 -3.08
CA VAL A 63 18.53 14.10 -4.34
C VAL A 63 19.15 12.83 -4.91
N GLY A 64 18.31 11.85 -5.24
CA GLY A 64 18.79 10.57 -5.77
C GLY A 64 17.70 9.74 -6.42
N CYS A 65 18.12 8.67 -7.09
CA CYS A 65 17.24 7.73 -7.78
C CYS A 65 16.97 6.53 -6.87
N PHE A 66 15.74 6.40 -6.42
CA PHE A 66 15.31 5.40 -5.44
C PHE A 66 14.05 4.69 -5.92
N THR A 67 13.82 3.48 -5.42
CA THR A 67 12.45 2.94 -5.36
C THR A 67 11.65 3.69 -4.29
N GLY A 68 10.32 3.53 -4.31
CA GLY A 68 9.46 4.11 -3.27
C GLY A 68 9.77 3.60 -1.85
N GLU A 69 10.23 2.36 -1.71
CA GLU A 69 10.63 1.80 -0.42
C GLU A 69 12.00 2.32 0.02
N GLU A 70 12.97 2.36 -0.89
CA GLU A 70 14.33 2.83 -0.61
C GLU A 70 14.35 4.29 -0.16
N VAL A 71 13.53 5.17 -0.77
CA VAL A 71 13.48 6.58 -0.37
C VAL A 71 12.92 6.77 1.03
N VAL A 72 11.96 5.93 1.44
CA VAL A 72 11.39 5.97 2.80
C VAL A 72 12.43 5.50 3.80
N GLN A 73 13.05 4.35 3.56
CA GLN A 73 14.10 3.81 4.45
C GLN A 73 15.27 4.78 4.58
N PHE A 74 15.74 5.36 3.47
CA PHE A 74 16.82 6.33 3.49
C PHE A 74 16.44 7.61 4.25
N ALA A 75 15.20 8.10 4.13
CA ALA A 75 14.73 9.24 4.91
C ALA A 75 14.65 8.91 6.42
N GLU A 76 14.21 7.71 6.79
CA GLU A 76 14.19 7.24 8.19
C GLU A 76 15.61 7.15 8.78
N ASP A 77 16.57 6.61 8.02
CA ASP A 77 17.97 6.53 8.43
C ASP A 77 18.58 7.92 8.66
N LEU A 78 18.28 8.88 7.78
CA LEU A 78 18.71 10.27 7.96
C LEU A 78 18.12 10.88 9.23
N ILE A 79 16.81 10.73 9.45
CA ILE A 79 16.14 11.24 10.66
C ILE A 79 16.73 10.62 11.92
N ALA A 80 16.98 9.31 11.92
CA ALA A 80 17.62 8.61 13.04
C ALA A 80 19.03 9.18 13.33
N GLY A 81 19.80 9.53 12.28
CA GLY A 81 21.10 10.18 12.40
C GLY A 81 21.06 11.56 13.08
N TYR A 82 19.91 12.25 13.06
CA TYR A 82 19.70 13.54 13.71
C TYR A 82 19.07 13.45 15.11
N GLY A 83 18.86 12.26 15.65
CA GLY A 83 18.22 12.07 16.96
C GLY A 83 16.76 11.62 16.90
N GLY A 84 16.28 11.25 15.71
CA GLY A 84 14.93 10.74 15.51
C GLY A 84 13.89 11.84 15.28
N TYR A 85 12.62 11.44 15.29
CA TYR A 85 11.49 12.33 14.99
C TYR A 85 11.25 13.42 16.03
N ASP A 86 11.85 13.33 17.21
CA ASP A 86 11.81 14.41 18.20
C ASP A 86 12.65 15.61 17.72
N GLU A 87 13.77 15.36 17.04
CA GLU A 87 14.75 16.37 16.62
C GLU A 87 14.60 16.77 15.14
N ALA A 88 14.13 15.87 14.27
CA ALA A 88 14.07 16.12 12.83
C ALA A 88 12.87 15.50 12.12
N TYR A 89 12.46 16.10 11.01
CA TYR A 89 11.49 15.52 10.08
C TYR A 89 11.93 15.67 8.62
N ALA A 90 11.46 14.76 7.76
CA ALA A 90 11.74 14.77 6.32
C ALA A 90 10.53 15.18 5.48
N LEU A 91 10.77 15.95 4.43
CA LEU A 91 9.85 16.12 3.32
C LEU A 91 10.42 15.45 2.07
N VAL A 92 9.68 14.48 1.53
CA VAL A 92 10.05 13.72 0.33
C VAL A 92 9.18 14.16 -0.84
N ALA A 93 9.82 14.51 -1.96
CA ALA A 93 9.14 14.92 -3.19
C ALA A 93 9.64 14.09 -4.39
N LEU A 94 8.70 13.48 -5.11
CA LEU A 94 8.96 12.85 -6.41
C LEU A 94 9.23 13.94 -7.45
N LEU A 95 10.37 13.84 -8.14
CA LEU A 95 10.77 14.78 -9.18
C LEU A 95 10.55 14.25 -10.61
N GLY A 96 10.49 12.93 -10.78
CA GLY A 96 10.28 12.27 -12.07
C GLY A 96 11.10 11.00 -12.21
N ASP A 97 11.23 10.51 -13.43
CA ASP A 97 11.90 9.24 -13.72
C ASP A 97 13.43 9.38 -13.66
N CYS A 98 14.12 8.28 -13.34
CA CYS A 98 15.59 8.23 -13.23
C CYS A 98 16.30 7.67 -14.47
#